data_AF-A0A259RYS3-F1
#
_entry.id   AF-A0A259RYS3-F1
#
_cell.length_a   1.000
_cell.length_b   1.000
_cell.length_c   1.000
_cell.angle_alpha   90.00
_cell.angle_beta   90.00
_cell.angle_gamma   90.00
#
_symmetry.space_group_name_H-M   'P 1'
#
loop_
_entity.id
_entity.type
_entity.pdbx_description
1 polymer ?
#
loop_
_entity_poly.entity_id
_entity_poly.type
_entity_poly.pdbx_seq_one_letter_code
_entity_poly.pdbx_strand_id
1 'polypeptide(L)'
;MASNVHAADTGAGQTSPVATDSIVLGMGCFWGAEKRMSEIPGVVDVESGYAGGDKARVGYREILNDEQAIRRGALNERNHAEVIKVTFDPAKVSLKTILIKFWENHDPTQGDRQGNDVGSNYRSAIYYHNDAQKAVALETRDAYQAALTRAGRGTITTEIAPLRNYNTAEEYHQDYLKKNPNGYCGLGGTGVAYPGSDQAASAPAPQLVAADLNADRQLIVFEAHDCPFCAQFKKDVLADWRSPVPVVATLNPNPPKGWTLKEVSRYTGYNGDKDRFWKWLGFHLLTPEQQKIAFEQGTERPGTGSHLDEKRPGTFVDPITGAPLFRSDTKFHSGTGWPSFFNPLPGAIELREDNAYGMRRIEVISASSGIHLGHVFDDGPPPTGKRYCINGDVLNFVPDKP
;
A
#
# COMPACT_ATOMS: atom_id res chain seq x y z
N MET A 1 -13.71 -63.97 -33.55
CA MET A 1 -14.21 -62.60 -33.80
C MET A 1 -14.22 -61.86 -32.47
N ALA A 2 -13.97 -60.53 -32.49
CA ALA A 2 -13.65 -59.62 -31.39
C ALA A 2 -12.21 -59.80 -30.84
N SER A 3 -11.20 -59.03 -31.27
CA SER A 3 -10.92 -57.58 -31.14
C SER A 3 -10.60 -57.16 -29.72
N ASN A 4 -9.32 -56.89 -29.46
CA ASN A 4 -8.92 -55.72 -28.66
C ASN A 4 -7.48 -55.29 -29.02
N VAL A 5 -7.39 -54.02 -29.40
CA VAL A 5 -6.20 -53.25 -29.75
C VAL A 5 -5.71 -52.60 -28.47
N HIS A 6 -4.41 -52.66 -28.14
CA HIS A 6 -3.79 -51.72 -27.20
C HIS A 6 -2.47 -51.21 -27.77
N ALA A 7 -2.31 -49.91 -27.61
CA ALA A 7 -1.52 -49.00 -28.41
C ALA A 7 -0.05 -48.93 -28.00
N ALA A 8 0.75 -48.43 -28.94
CA ALA A 8 2.15 -48.09 -28.77
C ALA A 8 2.34 -47.00 -27.70
N ASP A 9 3.30 -47.25 -26.80
CA ASP A 9 3.83 -46.27 -25.87
C ASP A 9 4.78 -45.33 -26.64
N THR A 10 4.34 -44.10 -26.87
CA THR A 10 5.15 -43.02 -27.44
C THR A 10 5.78 -42.22 -26.32
N GLY A 11 7.12 -42.15 -26.35
CA GLY A 11 7.96 -41.68 -25.25
C GLY A 11 7.63 -40.31 -24.69
N ALA A 12 7.71 -40.22 -23.37
CA ALA A 12 7.80 -38.98 -22.64
C ALA A 12 9.07 -38.22 -23.07
N GLY A 13 8.88 -37.04 -23.68
CA GLY A 13 9.96 -36.11 -23.98
C GLY A 13 10.67 -35.70 -22.69
N GLN A 14 11.91 -36.14 -22.52
CA GLN A 14 12.83 -35.57 -21.55
C GLN A 14 13.17 -34.15 -22.02
N THR A 15 12.56 -33.14 -21.42
CA THR A 15 13.01 -31.76 -21.56
C THR A 15 14.31 -31.59 -20.78
N SER A 16 15.42 -31.41 -21.48
CA SER A 16 16.70 -31.04 -20.86
C SER A 16 16.53 -29.83 -19.93
N PRO A 17 17.26 -29.74 -18.79
CA PRO A 17 17.21 -28.57 -17.93
C PRO A 17 17.57 -27.32 -18.73
N VAL A 18 16.73 -26.29 -18.68
CA VAL A 18 17.06 -24.98 -19.24
C VAL A 18 18.30 -24.45 -18.51
N ALA A 19 19.34 -24.07 -19.24
CA ALA A 19 20.51 -23.44 -18.64
C ALA A 19 20.11 -22.08 -18.06
N THR A 20 20.36 -21.86 -16.77
CA THR A 20 20.00 -20.62 -16.07
C THR A 20 21.23 -19.89 -15.53
N ASP A 21 21.15 -18.57 -15.39
CA ASP A 21 22.09 -17.75 -14.63
C ASP A 21 21.35 -17.07 -13.45
N SER A 22 22.10 -16.56 -12.46
CA SER A 22 21.51 -15.89 -11.29
C SER A 22 22.31 -14.69 -10.83
N ILE A 23 21.61 -13.71 -10.23
CA ILE A 23 22.21 -12.54 -9.58
C ILE A 23 21.50 -12.25 -8.26
N VAL A 24 22.23 -11.78 -7.25
CA VAL A 24 21.66 -11.42 -5.94
C VAL A 24 21.56 -9.90 -5.81
N LEU A 25 20.37 -9.39 -5.49
CA LEU A 25 20.03 -7.97 -5.50
C LEU A 25 19.39 -7.52 -4.18
N GLY A 26 19.90 -6.46 -3.58
CA GLY A 26 19.30 -5.76 -2.44
C GLY A 26 18.54 -4.53 -2.90
N MET A 27 17.25 -4.48 -2.63
CA MET A 27 16.35 -3.41 -3.10
C MET A 27 15.54 -2.78 -1.96
N GLY A 28 15.96 -2.94 -0.71
CA GLY A 28 15.13 -2.67 0.48
C GLY A 28 14.37 -3.92 0.92
N CYS A 29 13.14 -3.75 1.41
CA CYS A 29 12.30 -4.88 1.82
C CYS A 29 12.13 -5.89 0.67
N PHE A 30 12.58 -7.13 0.89
CA PHE A 30 12.61 -8.13 -0.18
C PHE A 30 11.22 -8.56 -0.68
N TRP A 31 10.13 -8.28 0.05
CA TRP A 31 8.78 -8.69 -0.32
C TRP A 31 8.31 -7.99 -1.60
N GLY A 32 8.55 -6.67 -1.65
CA GLY A 32 8.29 -5.89 -2.85
C GLY A 32 9.27 -6.23 -3.98
N ALA A 33 10.52 -6.51 -3.64
CA ALA A 33 11.57 -6.82 -4.61
C ALA A 33 11.27 -8.13 -5.35
N GLU A 34 10.92 -9.18 -4.60
CA GLU A 34 10.55 -10.49 -5.12
C GLU A 34 9.40 -10.40 -6.11
N LYS A 35 8.32 -9.70 -5.73
CA LYS A 35 7.18 -9.47 -6.61
C LYS A 35 7.60 -8.78 -7.91
N ARG A 36 8.34 -7.66 -7.84
CA ARG A 36 8.70 -6.89 -9.03
C ARG A 36 9.63 -7.65 -9.98
N MET A 37 10.61 -8.37 -9.44
CA MET A 37 11.57 -9.08 -10.27
C MET A 37 11.00 -10.37 -10.87
N SER A 38 10.06 -11.03 -10.18
CA SER A 38 9.39 -12.23 -10.71
C SER A 38 8.45 -11.96 -11.89
N GLU A 39 8.00 -10.72 -12.06
CA GLU A 39 7.14 -10.30 -13.19
C GLU A 39 7.93 -10.08 -14.51
N ILE A 40 9.26 -10.13 -14.48
CA ILE A 40 10.09 -9.90 -15.68
C ILE A 40 10.05 -11.14 -16.58
N PRO A 41 9.62 -11.02 -17.86
CA PRO A 41 9.67 -12.15 -18.78
C PRO A 41 11.08 -12.73 -18.92
N GLY A 42 11.20 -14.06 -18.73
CA GLY A 42 12.48 -14.77 -18.76
C GLY A 42 13.10 -15.01 -17.37
N VAL A 43 12.59 -14.37 -16.31
CA VAL A 43 12.89 -14.78 -14.94
C VAL A 43 12.19 -16.11 -14.64
N VAL A 44 12.93 -17.03 -14.04
CA VAL A 44 12.50 -18.40 -13.73
C VAL A 44 12.10 -18.52 -12.27
N ASP A 45 12.87 -17.91 -11.37
CA ASP A 45 12.65 -17.98 -9.93
C ASP A 45 13.23 -16.74 -9.22
N VAL A 46 12.63 -16.36 -8.09
CA VAL A 46 13.13 -15.30 -7.22
C VAL A 46 13.00 -15.73 -5.76
N GLU A 47 14.14 -15.87 -5.07
CA GLU A 47 14.21 -16.34 -3.68
C GLU A 47 14.65 -15.22 -2.73
N SER A 48 13.86 -14.95 -1.70
CA SER A 48 14.19 -13.98 -0.64
C SER A 48 15.29 -14.51 0.29
N GLY A 49 16.21 -13.65 0.72
CA GLY A 49 17.34 -14.04 1.57
C GLY A 49 18.11 -12.89 2.20
N TYR A 50 19.22 -13.23 2.85
CA TYR A 50 20.13 -12.31 3.53
C TYR A 50 21.56 -12.50 3.02
N ALA A 51 22.24 -11.44 2.58
CA ALA A 51 23.59 -11.56 2.03
C ALA A 51 24.49 -10.33 2.30
N GLY A 52 25.80 -10.51 2.08
CA GLY A 52 26.79 -9.44 2.14
C GLY A 52 27.19 -8.97 3.54
N GLY A 53 26.68 -9.62 4.59
CA GLY A 53 27.14 -9.44 5.98
C GLY A 53 28.29 -10.37 6.34
N ASP A 54 28.88 -10.15 7.52
CA ASP A 54 30.06 -10.88 7.97
C ASP A 54 29.72 -12.25 8.57
N LYS A 55 28.55 -12.39 9.21
CA LYS A 55 28.11 -13.65 9.82
C LYS A 55 27.87 -14.72 8.76
N ALA A 56 28.30 -15.95 9.04
CA ALA A 56 28.14 -17.05 8.08
C ALA A 56 26.68 -17.52 7.94
N ARG A 57 25.93 -17.50 9.06
CA ARG A 57 24.53 -17.90 9.12
C ARG A 57 23.73 -16.90 9.93
N VAL A 58 22.57 -16.52 9.41
CA VAL A 58 21.65 -15.56 10.02
C VAL A 58 20.19 -15.90 9.70
N GLY A 59 19.29 -15.57 10.63
CA GLY A 59 17.84 -15.52 10.39
C GLY A 59 17.28 -14.12 10.60
N TYR A 60 16.01 -13.90 10.27
CA TYR A 60 15.38 -12.56 10.29
C TYR A 60 15.56 -11.81 11.61
N ARG A 61 15.32 -12.52 12.72
CA ARG A 61 15.44 -11.93 14.07
C ARG A 61 16.86 -11.47 14.39
N GLU A 62 17.87 -12.17 13.88
CA GLU A 62 19.27 -11.79 14.08
C GLU A 62 19.62 -10.55 13.28
N ILE A 63 19.14 -10.43 12.03
CA ILE A 63 19.29 -9.22 11.20
C ILE A 63 18.78 -7.97 11.92
N LEU A 64 17.57 -8.07 12.50
CA LEU A 64 16.96 -6.94 13.22
C LEU A 64 17.73 -6.59 14.51
N ASN A 65 18.18 -7.60 15.25
CA ASN A 65 18.96 -7.39 16.47
C ASN A 65 20.32 -6.76 16.18
N ASP A 66 20.99 -7.22 15.12
CA ASP A 66 22.29 -6.69 14.67
C ASP A 66 22.16 -5.24 14.22
N GLU A 67 21.12 -4.91 13.43
CA GLU A 67 20.84 -3.53 13.03
C GLU A 67 20.65 -2.61 14.23
N GLN A 68 19.88 -3.05 15.24
CA GLN A 68 19.71 -2.29 16.48
C GLN A 68 21.00 -2.16 17.29
N ALA A 69 21.87 -3.18 17.29
CA ALA A 69 23.16 -3.14 17.97
C ALA A 69 24.14 -2.19 17.26
N ILE A 70 24.21 -2.23 15.94
CA ILE A 70 25.04 -1.35 15.10
C ILE A 70 24.65 0.11 15.32
N ARG A 71 23.36 0.44 15.30
CA ARG A 71 22.89 1.82 15.55
C ARG A 71 23.25 2.37 16.92
N ARG A 72 23.39 1.49 17.91
CA ARG A 72 23.81 1.85 19.27
C ARG A 72 25.33 1.85 19.45
N GLY A 73 26.09 1.55 18.39
CA GLY A 73 27.55 1.41 18.45
C GLY A 73 28.02 0.20 19.26
N ALA A 74 27.13 -0.78 19.48
CA ALA A 74 27.41 -1.97 20.29
C ALA A 74 27.95 -3.15 19.46
N LEU A 75 27.87 -3.06 18.13
CA LEU A 75 28.35 -4.08 17.20
C LEU A 75 29.07 -3.40 16.04
N ASN A 76 30.26 -3.90 15.70
CA ASN A 76 31.08 -3.41 14.59
C ASN A 76 31.06 -4.35 13.37
N GLU A 77 30.42 -5.53 13.48
CA GLU A 77 30.25 -6.46 12.37
C GLU A 77 29.27 -5.91 11.33
N ARG A 78 29.50 -6.21 10.05
CA ARG A 78 28.60 -5.80 8.97
C ARG A 78 27.35 -6.68 8.96
N ASN A 79 26.18 -6.04 9.06
CA ASN A 79 24.91 -6.72 8.93
C ASN A 79 24.63 -7.17 7.47
N HIS A 80 23.84 -8.22 7.30
CA HIS A 80 23.38 -8.61 5.97
C HIS A 80 22.32 -7.64 5.46
N ALA A 81 22.27 -7.48 4.14
CA ALA A 81 21.14 -6.88 3.46
C ALA A 81 20.04 -7.92 3.26
N GLU A 82 18.79 -7.50 3.35
CA GLU A 82 17.68 -8.18 2.70
C GLU A 82 17.91 -8.14 1.18
N VAL A 83 17.90 -9.31 0.57
CA VAL A 83 18.19 -9.50 -0.84
C VAL A 83 17.22 -10.49 -1.46
N ILE A 84 17.19 -10.49 -2.78
CA ILE A 84 16.56 -11.53 -3.60
C ILE A 84 17.61 -12.16 -4.52
N LYS A 85 17.55 -13.48 -4.70
CA LYS A 85 18.32 -14.20 -5.71
C LYS A 85 17.41 -14.38 -6.92
N VAL A 86 17.70 -13.65 -8.00
CA VAL A 86 16.94 -13.70 -9.25
C VAL A 86 17.61 -14.71 -10.18
N THR A 87 16.93 -15.82 -10.45
CA THR A 87 17.37 -16.85 -11.41
C THR A 87 16.60 -16.65 -12.72
N PHE A 88 17.31 -16.60 -13.85
CA PHE A 88 16.73 -16.29 -15.15
C PHE A 88 17.31 -17.14 -16.28
N ASP A 89 16.55 -17.24 -17.38
CA ASP A 89 16.95 -17.90 -18.62
C ASP A 89 17.69 -16.89 -19.52
N PRO A 90 19.02 -16.98 -19.67
CA PRO A 90 19.82 -16.04 -20.46
C PRO A 90 19.48 -16.06 -21.96
N ALA A 91 18.78 -17.09 -22.45
CA ALA A 91 18.27 -17.10 -23.82
C ALA A 91 17.00 -16.24 -23.99
N LYS A 92 16.30 -15.90 -22.90
CA LYS A 92 15.08 -15.08 -22.91
C LYS A 92 15.29 -13.67 -22.39
N VAL A 93 16.15 -13.50 -21.39
CA VAL A 93 16.42 -12.19 -20.77
C VAL A 93 17.88 -12.06 -20.40
N SER A 94 18.47 -10.91 -20.72
CA SER A 94 19.87 -10.63 -20.40
C SER A 94 20.03 -10.12 -18.96
N LEU A 95 21.20 -10.35 -18.36
CA LEU A 95 21.56 -9.72 -17.07
C LEU A 95 21.43 -8.19 -17.13
N LYS A 96 21.82 -7.57 -18.25
CA LYS A 96 21.68 -6.12 -18.44
C LYS A 96 20.21 -5.68 -18.32
N THR A 97 19.28 -6.44 -18.88
CA THR A 97 17.82 -6.18 -18.76
C THR A 97 17.36 -6.33 -17.31
N ILE A 98 17.81 -7.37 -16.59
CA ILE A 98 17.52 -7.56 -15.16
C ILE A 98 18.02 -6.36 -14.35
N LEU A 99 19.25 -5.90 -14.59
CA LEU A 99 19.82 -4.76 -13.87
C LEU A 99 19.16 -3.43 -14.22
N ILE A 100 18.74 -3.22 -15.48
CA ILE A 100 17.91 -2.06 -15.85
C ILE A 100 16.63 -2.03 -15.01
N LYS A 101 15.94 -3.17 -14.86
CA LYS A 101 14.76 -3.27 -14.02
C LYS A 101 15.07 -3.06 -12.55
N PHE A 102 16.19 -3.56 -12.05
CA PHE A 102 16.66 -3.27 -10.70
C PHE A 102 16.78 -1.75 -10.47
N TRP A 103 17.46 -1.03 -11.36
CA TRP A 103 17.68 0.42 -11.25
C TRP A 103 16.39 1.25 -11.26
N GLU A 104 15.42 0.88 -12.10
CA GLU A 104 14.15 1.60 -12.23
C GLU A 104 13.18 1.34 -11.07
N ASN A 105 13.31 0.21 -10.38
CA ASN A 105 12.29 -0.27 -9.43
C ASN A 105 12.54 0.03 -7.95
N HIS A 106 13.65 0.68 -7.59
CA HIS A 106 13.91 1.18 -6.23
C HIS A 106 14.70 2.51 -6.31
N ASP A 107 14.98 3.17 -5.18
CA ASP A 107 15.76 4.42 -5.17
C ASP A 107 17.21 4.15 -4.74
N PRO A 108 18.15 3.94 -5.69
CA PRO A 108 19.53 3.58 -5.36
C PRO A 108 20.35 4.72 -4.74
N THR A 109 19.74 5.88 -4.44
CA THR A 109 20.42 7.07 -3.91
C THR A 109 20.22 7.26 -2.39
N GLN A 110 19.43 6.41 -1.74
CA GLN A 110 19.00 6.59 -0.35
C GLN A 110 19.96 6.02 0.72
N GLY A 111 21.06 5.39 0.33
CA GLY A 111 21.99 4.76 1.27
C GLY A 111 21.36 3.55 1.97
N ASP A 112 21.48 3.51 3.30
CA ASP A 112 20.95 2.48 4.19
C ASP A 112 19.45 2.69 4.47
N ARG A 113 18.66 2.84 3.39
CA ARG A 113 17.22 3.09 3.45
C ARG A 113 16.54 2.78 2.12
N GLN A 114 15.30 2.32 2.17
CA GLN A 114 14.34 2.37 1.06
C GLN A 114 12.96 2.78 1.56
N GLY A 115 12.47 3.95 1.13
CA GLY A 115 11.14 4.41 1.53
C GLY A 115 11.04 4.61 3.05
N ASN A 116 10.19 3.85 3.74
CA ASN A 116 10.08 3.91 5.20
C ASN A 116 10.99 2.91 5.92
N ASP A 117 11.61 1.99 5.19
CA ASP A 117 12.50 0.97 5.72
C ASP A 117 13.90 1.58 5.86
N VAL A 118 14.26 1.90 7.09
CA VAL A 118 15.57 2.50 7.43
C VAL A 118 16.43 1.42 8.04
N GLY A 119 17.68 1.30 7.59
CA GLY A 119 18.71 0.43 8.15
C GLY A 119 19.68 -0.14 7.13
N SER A 120 20.86 -0.54 7.60
CA SER A 120 21.89 -1.12 6.73
C SER A 120 21.40 -2.42 6.08
N ASN A 121 20.46 -3.12 6.72
CA ASN A 121 19.79 -4.29 6.16
C ASN A 121 18.87 -3.96 4.97
N TYR A 122 18.51 -2.69 4.74
CA TYR A 122 17.68 -2.26 3.61
C TYR A 122 18.48 -1.52 2.52
N ARG A 123 19.80 -1.58 2.58
CA ARG A 123 20.68 -0.94 1.59
C ARG A 123 20.46 -1.51 0.18
N SER A 124 20.67 -0.66 -0.82
CA SER A 124 20.74 -1.09 -2.21
C SER A 124 22.03 -1.89 -2.46
N ALA A 125 21.94 -3.06 -3.09
CA ALA A 125 23.10 -3.91 -3.36
C ALA A 125 22.97 -4.74 -4.65
N ILE A 126 24.10 -5.02 -5.29
CA ILE A 126 24.29 -6.01 -6.35
C ILE A 126 25.45 -6.91 -5.93
N TYR A 127 25.14 -8.18 -5.67
CA TYR A 127 26.12 -9.18 -5.28
C TYR A 127 26.38 -10.13 -6.46
N TYR A 128 27.57 -10.00 -7.07
CA TYR A 128 27.95 -10.72 -8.28
C TYR A 128 28.69 -12.03 -7.99
N HIS A 129 28.57 -12.99 -8.90
CA HIS A 129 29.26 -14.30 -8.83
C HIS A 129 30.57 -14.33 -9.60
N ASN A 130 30.73 -13.47 -10.61
CA ASN A 130 31.91 -13.44 -11.47
C ASN A 130 32.17 -12.04 -12.06
N ASP A 131 33.33 -11.86 -12.68
CA ASP A 131 33.75 -10.57 -13.24
C ASP A 131 32.90 -10.08 -14.41
N ALA A 132 32.26 -10.99 -15.17
CA ALA A 132 31.36 -10.59 -16.25
C ALA A 132 30.10 -9.90 -15.69
N GLN A 133 29.51 -10.47 -14.62
CA GLN A 133 28.38 -9.84 -13.94
C GLN A 133 28.77 -8.50 -13.31
N LYS A 134 29.97 -8.41 -12.70
CA LYS A 134 30.52 -7.16 -12.18
C LYS A 134 30.62 -6.09 -13.26
N ALA A 135 31.14 -6.43 -14.44
CA ALA A 135 31.30 -5.48 -15.54
C ALA A 135 29.94 -4.91 -15.98
N VAL A 136 28.92 -5.76 -16.15
CA VAL A 136 27.55 -5.33 -16.50
C VAL A 136 26.92 -4.47 -15.39
N ALA A 137 27.17 -4.80 -14.12
CA ALA A 137 26.68 -4.00 -13.00
C ALA A 137 27.29 -2.59 -12.96
N LEU A 138 28.60 -2.47 -13.20
CA LEU A 138 29.28 -1.18 -13.27
C LEU A 138 28.82 -0.36 -14.49
N GLU A 139 28.73 -0.99 -15.67
CA GLU A 139 28.24 -0.34 -16.90
C GLU A 139 26.83 0.23 -16.70
N THR A 140 25.91 -0.57 -16.18
CA THR A 140 24.51 -0.16 -15.99
C THR A 140 24.36 0.88 -14.88
N ARG A 141 25.16 0.79 -13.80
CA ARG A 141 25.24 1.83 -12.77
C ARG A 141 25.62 3.18 -13.38
N ASP A 142 26.70 3.22 -14.17
CA ASP A 142 27.24 4.49 -14.69
C ASP A 142 26.27 5.16 -15.66
N ALA A 143 25.60 4.36 -16.51
CA ALA A 143 24.54 4.85 -17.38
C ALA A 143 23.35 5.43 -16.58
N TYR A 144 22.89 4.71 -15.55
CA TYR A 144 21.76 5.16 -14.76
C TYR A 144 22.11 6.37 -13.87
N GLN A 145 23.33 6.43 -13.32
CA GLN A 145 23.82 7.59 -12.59
C GLN A 145 23.74 8.85 -13.44
N ALA A 146 24.15 8.79 -14.71
CA ALA A 146 24.03 9.93 -15.61
C ALA A 146 22.57 10.38 -15.82
N ALA A 147 21.62 9.44 -15.86
CA ALA A 147 20.19 9.76 -15.93
C ALA A 147 19.68 10.42 -14.65
N LEU A 148 20.05 9.86 -13.49
CA LEU A 148 19.69 10.40 -12.17
C LEU A 148 20.23 11.82 -11.99
N THR A 149 21.49 12.08 -12.37
CA THR A 149 22.09 13.41 -12.30
C THR A 149 21.34 14.40 -13.17
N ARG A 150 20.95 14.04 -14.41
CA ARG A 150 20.13 14.90 -15.28
C ARG A 150 18.74 15.18 -14.69
N ALA A 151 18.19 14.22 -13.95
CA ALA A 151 16.91 14.36 -13.26
C ALA A 151 17.01 15.07 -11.89
N GLY A 152 18.20 15.56 -11.50
CA GLY A 152 18.41 16.23 -10.21
C GLY A 152 18.34 15.29 -8.99
N ARG A 153 18.54 13.98 -9.19
CA ARG A 153 18.61 12.97 -8.12
C ARG A 153 20.03 12.84 -7.56
N GLY A 154 20.14 12.21 -6.39
CA GLY A 154 21.40 11.98 -5.69
C GLY A 154 22.36 11.01 -6.39
N THR A 155 23.53 10.81 -5.79
CA THR A 155 24.50 9.81 -6.22
C THR A 155 24.05 8.41 -5.81
N ILE A 156 24.25 7.42 -6.69
CA ILE A 156 24.01 6.01 -6.41
C ILE A 156 24.92 5.55 -5.29
N THR A 157 24.33 4.99 -4.24
CA THR A 157 25.00 4.39 -3.08
C THR A 157 24.97 2.86 -3.12
N THR A 158 24.44 2.27 -4.18
CA THR A 158 24.35 0.81 -4.36
C THR A 158 25.71 0.14 -4.20
N GLU A 159 25.78 -0.81 -3.27
CA GLU A 159 26.94 -1.66 -3.08
C GLU A 159 27.08 -2.63 -4.27
N ILE A 160 28.23 -2.64 -4.96
CA ILE A 160 28.53 -3.64 -6.00
C ILE A 160 29.73 -4.45 -5.53
N ALA A 161 29.47 -5.67 -5.05
CA ALA A 161 30.46 -6.50 -4.35
C ALA A 161 30.32 -7.98 -4.73
N PRO A 162 31.36 -8.82 -4.54
CA PRO A 162 31.22 -10.25 -4.74
C PRO A 162 30.25 -10.84 -3.70
N LEU A 163 29.45 -11.82 -4.11
CA LEU A 163 28.51 -12.48 -3.19
C LEU A 163 29.26 -13.14 -2.02
N ARG A 164 28.83 -12.84 -0.80
CA ARG A 164 29.31 -13.44 0.46
C ARG A 164 28.12 -13.83 1.33
N ASN A 165 28.24 -14.98 2.00
CA ASN A 165 27.34 -15.45 3.05
C ASN A 165 25.84 -15.30 2.71
N TYR A 166 25.39 -15.90 1.61
CA TYR A 166 23.97 -15.93 1.27
C TYR A 166 23.22 -16.92 2.16
N ASN A 167 22.15 -16.46 2.80
CA ASN A 167 21.27 -17.23 3.66
C ASN A 167 19.84 -17.11 3.14
N THR A 168 19.21 -18.23 2.76
CA THR A 168 17.80 -18.25 2.37
C THR A 168 16.94 -17.77 3.53
N ALA A 169 15.99 -16.87 3.26
CA ALA A 169 15.05 -16.39 4.25
C ALA A 169 14.03 -17.48 4.60
N GLU A 170 13.42 -17.36 5.77
CA GLU A 170 12.41 -18.27 6.25
C GLU A 170 11.20 -18.38 5.30
N GLU A 171 10.55 -19.54 5.27
CA GLU A 171 9.46 -19.85 4.32
C GLU A 171 8.29 -18.84 4.34
N TYR A 172 8.05 -18.19 5.48
CA TYR A 172 7.00 -17.18 5.57
C TYR A 172 7.35 -15.87 4.84
N HIS A 173 8.62 -15.62 4.51
CA HIS A 173 9.06 -14.50 3.69
C HIS A 173 9.04 -14.79 2.19
N GLN A 174 9.17 -16.07 1.80
CA GLN A 174 9.12 -16.48 0.40
C GLN A 174 7.71 -16.26 -0.16
N ASP A 175 7.61 -15.71 -1.36
CA ASP A 175 6.34 -15.42 -2.03
C ASP A 175 5.37 -14.60 -1.18
N TYR A 176 5.89 -13.72 -0.30
CA TYR A 176 5.09 -13.10 0.75
C TYR A 176 3.90 -12.31 0.19
N LEU A 177 4.08 -11.54 -0.90
CA LEU A 177 3.00 -10.77 -1.53
C LEU A 177 2.06 -11.63 -2.40
N LYS A 178 2.44 -12.86 -2.76
CA LYS A 178 1.50 -13.83 -3.33
C LYS A 178 0.61 -14.42 -2.22
N LYS A 179 1.21 -14.75 -1.06
CA LYS A 179 0.53 -15.28 0.13
C LYS A 179 -0.34 -14.21 0.82
N ASN A 180 0.11 -12.96 0.80
CA ASN A 180 -0.51 -11.80 1.44
C ASN A 180 -0.66 -10.65 0.42
N PRO A 181 -1.70 -10.67 -0.44
CA PRO A 181 -1.89 -9.66 -1.48
C PRO A 181 -2.02 -8.22 -0.95
N ASN A 182 -2.40 -8.06 0.32
CA ASN A 182 -2.51 -6.78 1.03
C ASN A 182 -1.23 -6.41 1.80
N GLY A 183 -0.18 -7.22 1.69
CA GLY A 183 1.08 -7.04 2.39
C GLY A 183 1.81 -5.74 2.02
N TYR A 184 2.78 -5.37 2.84
CA TYR A 184 3.58 -4.15 2.64
C TYR A 184 4.44 -4.24 1.37
N CYS A 185 4.43 -3.17 0.56
CA CYS A 185 5.31 -3.01 -0.60
C CYS A 185 5.77 -1.55 -0.70
N GLY A 186 6.97 -1.25 -0.17
CA GLY A 186 7.51 0.10 -0.08
C GLY A 186 8.30 0.58 -1.31
N LEU A 187 8.47 -0.26 -2.33
CA LEU A 187 9.27 0.10 -3.51
C LEU A 187 8.50 1.08 -4.39
N GLY A 188 9.05 2.29 -4.57
CA GLY A 188 8.49 3.33 -5.42
C GLY A 188 9.31 3.63 -6.68
N GLY A 189 10.59 3.26 -6.71
CA GLY A 189 11.53 3.69 -7.75
C GLY A 189 11.85 5.18 -7.69
N THR A 190 12.64 5.66 -8.65
CA THR A 190 12.99 7.09 -8.79
C THR A 190 12.09 7.83 -9.78
N GLY A 191 11.31 7.10 -10.59
CA GLY A 191 10.58 7.63 -11.74
C GLY A 191 11.48 8.05 -12.92
N VAL A 192 12.79 7.77 -12.86
CA VAL A 192 13.74 8.05 -13.93
C VAL A 192 13.91 6.79 -14.78
N ALA A 193 13.68 6.90 -16.08
CA ALA A 193 13.91 5.82 -17.03
C ALA A 193 15.40 5.59 -17.26
N TYR A 194 15.79 4.32 -17.45
CA TYR A 194 17.14 3.98 -17.85
C TYR A 194 17.44 4.50 -19.28
N PRO A 195 18.64 5.03 -19.56
CA PRO A 195 18.96 5.54 -20.90
C PRO A 195 18.84 4.47 -21.99
N GLY A 196 18.02 4.76 -23.01
CA GLY A 196 17.81 3.85 -24.14
C GLY A 196 16.89 2.68 -23.85
N SER A 197 16.17 2.66 -22.72
CA SER A 197 14.96 1.84 -22.62
C SER A 197 13.88 2.46 -23.51
N ASP A 198 13.17 1.65 -24.29
CA ASP A 198 12.07 2.06 -25.20
C ASP A 198 10.82 2.55 -24.45
N GLN A 199 10.98 3.18 -23.28
CA GLN A 199 10.00 4.15 -22.83
C GLN A 199 10.32 5.44 -23.57
N ALA A 200 9.63 5.67 -24.68
CA ALA A 200 9.52 6.99 -25.27
C ALA A 200 9.29 7.96 -24.11
N ALA A 201 10.28 8.83 -23.85
CA ALA A 201 10.16 9.85 -22.83
C ALA A 201 9.02 10.78 -23.27
N SER A 202 7.80 10.42 -22.89
CA SER A 202 6.70 11.38 -22.84
C SER A 202 7.24 12.55 -22.03
N ALA A 203 7.07 13.77 -22.53
CA ALA A 203 7.38 14.96 -21.75
C ALA A 203 6.82 14.76 -20.34
N PRO A 204 7.62 15.00 -19.28
CA PRO A 204 7.17 14.75 -17.92
C PRO A 204 5.83 15.44 -17.72
N ALA A 205 4.86 14.71 -17.16
CA ALA A 205 3.54 15.26 -16.90
C ALA A 205 3.67 16.59 -16.14
N PRO A 206 2.81 17.59 -16.39
CA PRO A 206 2.91 18.86 -15.71
C PRO A 206 2.84 18.69 -14.19
N GLN A 207 3.61 19.49 -13.45
CA GLN A 207 3.48 19.56 -11.98
C GLN A 207 2.13 20.16 -11.62
N LEU A 208 1.61 19.79 -10.44
CA LEU A 208 0.43 20.44 -9.87
C LEU A 208 0.69 21.93 -9.63
N VAL A 209 -0.34 22.74 -9.84
CA VAL A 209 -0.29 24.18 -9.57
C VAL A 209 -0.76 24.42 -8.14
N ALA A 210 0.09 25.06 -7.34
CA ALA A 210 -0.16 25.30 -5.92
C ALA A 210 -1.48 26.02 -5.63
N ALA A 211 -1.86 26.98 -6.47
CA ALA A 211 -3.09 27.77 -6.31
C ALA A 211 -4.37 26.94 -6.46
N ASP A 212 -4.28 25.76 -7.09
CA ASP A 212 -5.43 24.88 -7.34
C ASP A 212 -5.60 23.82 -6.24
N LEU A 213 -4.66 23.74 -5.28
CA LEU A 213 -4.69 22.76 -4.19
C LEU A 213 -5.36 23.35 -2.95
N ASN A 214 -6.14 22.54 -2.25
CA ASN A 214 -6.72 22.92 -0.97
C ASN A 214 -5.62 22.98 0.11
N ALA A 215 -5.45 24.14 0.73
CA ALA A 215 -4.40 24.41 1.70
C ALA A 215 -4.61 23.71 3.07
N ASP A 216 -5.86 23.46 3.45
CA ASP A 216 -6.17 22.78 4.71
C ASP A 216 -5.94 21.27 4.57
N ARG A 217 -6.46 20.69 3.48
CA ARG A 217 -6.32 19.26 3.20
C ARG A 217 -6.63 18.90 1.77
N GLN A 218 -5.76 18.10 1.17
CA GLN A 218 -5.90 17.59 -0.20
C GLN A 218 -5.52 16.11 -0.24
N LEU A 219 -6.32 15.29 -0.91
CA LEU A 219 -5.89 13.96 -1.34
C LEU A 219 -5.23 14.08 -2.72
N ILE A 220 -3.96 13.70 -2.81
CA ILE A 220 -3.20 13.65 -4.06
C ILE A 220 -3.05 12.18 -4.47
N VAL A 221 -3.54 11.84 -5.65
CA VAL A 221 -3.47 10.49 -6.23
C VAL A 221 -2.38 10.48 -7.28
N PHE A 222 -1.26 9.82 -6.96
CA PHE A 222 -0.18 9.60 -7.90
C PHE A 222 -0.51 8.42 -8.81
N GLU A 223 -0.65 8.69 -10.10
CA GLU A 223 -0.98 7.71 -11.13
C GLU A 223 0.24 7.36 -11.97
N ALA A 224 0.12 6.26 -12.72
CA ALA A 224 1.05 5.90 -13.77
C ALA A 224 0.27 5.59 -15.06
N HIS A 225 0.93 5.77 -16.20
CA HIS A 225 0.40 5.34 -17.49
C HIS A 225 0.12 3.83 -17.46
N ASP A 226 -1.00 3.43 -18.06
CA ASP A 226 -1.43 2.02 -18.17
C ASP A 226 -1.47 1.26 -16.83
N CYS A 227 -1.87 1.95 -15.76
CA CYS A 227 -1.94 1.40 -14.40
C CYS A 227 -3.32 0.76 -14.12
N PRO A 228 -3.44 -0.59 -14.11
CA PRO A 228 -4.72 -1.27 -13.83
C PRO A 228 -5.22 -1.00 -12.41
N PHE A 229 -4.32 -0.87 -11.43
CA PHE A 229 -4.67 -0.52 -10.05
C PHE A 229 -5.24 0.90 -9.92
N CYS A 230 -4.75 1.83 -10.74
CA CYS A 230 -5.24 3.21 -10.79
C CYS A 230 -6.65 3.25 -11.40
N ALA A 231 -6.89 2.46 -12.45
CA ALA A 231 -8.21 2.28 -13.03
C ALA A 231 -9.19 1.64 -12.02
N GLN A 232 -8.73 0.64 -11.28
CA GLN A 232 -9.52 0.00 -10.23
C GLN A 232 -9.84 0.99 -9.10
N PHE A 233 -8.87 1.78 -8.62
CA PHE A 233 -9.08 2.82 -7.60
C PHE A 233 -10.10 3.87 -8.06
N LYS A 234 -9.99 4.32 -9.31
CA LYS A 234 -10.97 5.24 -9.91
C LYS A 234 -12.37 4.67 -9.84
N LYS A 235 -12.54 3.41 -10.26
CA LYS A 235 -13.82 2.72 -10.24
C LYS A 235 -14.36 2.53 -8.82
N ASP A 236 -13.51 2.12 -7.90
CA ASP A 236 -13.94 1.65 -6.59
C ASP A 236 -14.17 2.76 -5.57
N VAL A 237 -13.42 3.85 -5.71
CA VAL A 237 -13.31 4.91 -4.70
C VAL A 237 -13.66 6.27 -5.30
N LEU A 238 -13.05 6.66 -6.43
CA LEU A 238 -13.21 8.02 -6.96
C LEU A 238 -14.53 8.24 -7.72
N ALA A 239 -15.11 7.19 -8.30
CA ALA A 239 -16.33 7.29 -9.11
C ALA A 239 -17.51 7.86 -8.32
N ASP A 240 -17.60 7.52 -7.04
CA ASP A 240 -18.66 7.95 -6.12
C ASP A 240 -18.12 8.84 -4.99
N TRP A 241 -17.02 9.56 -5.23
CA TRP A 241 -16.35 10.36 -4.21
C TRP A 241 -17.25 11.49 -3.70
N ARG A 242 -17.61 11.42 -2.42
CA ARG A 242 -18.39 12.45 -1.70
C ARG A 242 -17.68 12.97 -0.46
N SER A 243 -16.46 12.49 -0.19
CA SER A 243 -15.70 12.88 0.99
C SER A 243 -15.48 14.40 0.99
N PRO A 244 -15.50 15.07 2.16
CA PRO A 244 -15.19 16.49 2.23
C PRO A 244 -13.77 16.83 1.79
N VAL A 245 -12.89 15.85 1.61
CA VAL A 245 -11.52 16.04 1.13
C VAL A 245 -11.50 16.15 -0.39
N PRO A 246 -11.05 17.28 -0.97
CA PRO A 246 -10.83 17.40 -2.40
C PRO A 246 -9.78 16.40 -2.90
N VAL A 247 -9.96 15.90 -4.11
CA VAL A 247 -9.04 14.95 -4.76
C VAL A 247 -8.44 15.57 -6.01
N VAL A 248 -7.14 15.36 -6.21
CA VAL A 248 -6.47 15.65 -7.48
C VAL A 248 -5.64 14.44 -7.87
N ALA A 249 -5.71 14.06 -9.16
CA ALA A 249 -4.88 13.01 -9.73
C ALA A 249 -3.74 13.64 -10.53
N THR A 250 -2.55 13.04 -10.47
CA THR A 250 -1.37 13.51 -11.19
C THR A 250 -0.48 12.34 -11.61
N LEU A 251 0.07 12.42 -12.81
CA LEU A 251 1.13 11.53 -13.30
C LEU A 251 2.53 12.04 -12.88
N ASN A 252 2.61 13.26 -12.34
CA ASN A 252 3.86 13.85 -11.86
C ASN A 252 3.91 13.79 -10.32
N PRO A 253 4.88 13.03 -9.74
CA PRO A 253 5.02 12.91 -8.29
C PRO A 253 5.71 14.10 -7.62
N ASN A 254 6.22 15.06 -8.40
CA ASN A 254 6.95 16.19 -7.86
C ASN A 254 5.98 17.25 -7.29
N PRO A 255 6.37 17.93 -6.19
CA PRO A 255 5.61 19.03 -5.64
C PRO A 255 5.41 20.17 -6.66
N PRO A 256 4.38 21.01 -6.47
CA PRO A 256 4.32 22.31 -7.12
C PRO A 256 5.62 23.09 -6.95
N LYS A 257 6.01 23.85 -7.98
CA LYS A 257 7.22 24.67 -7.94
C LYS A 257 7.21 25.62 -6.73
N GLY A 258 8.29 25.62 -5.96
CA GLY A 258 8.45 26.47 -4.78
C GLY A 258 7.84 25.92 -3.50
N TRP A 259 7.27 24.71 -3.54
CA TRP A 259 6.73 24.03 -2.35
C TRP A 259 7.68 22.97 -1.84
N THR A 260 7.70 22.81 -0.51
CA THR A 260 8.26 21.64 0.15
C THR A 260 7.09 20.80 0.65
N LEU A 261 6.84 19.65 0.03
CA LEU A 261 5.84 18.71 0.53
C LEU A 261 6.34 18.10 1.84
N LYS A 262 5.58 18.29 2.91
CA LYS A 262 5.69 17.47 4.11
C LYS A 262 4.68 16.34 4.00
N GLU A 263 5.13 15.19 3.51
CA GLU A 263 4.31 13.98 3.51
C GLU A 263 3.96 13.61 4.95
N VAL A 264 2.69 13.79 5.30
CA VAL A 264 2.15 13.41 6.63
C VAL A 264 1.76 11.93 6.68
N SER A 265 1.40 11.35 5.53
CA SER A 265 1.03 9.95 5.37
C SER A 265 0.95 9.57 3.90
N ARG A 266 1.08 8.26 3.61
CA ARG A 266 0.97 7.70 2.27
C ARG A 266 0.23 6.37 2.31
N TYR A 267 -0.76 6.24 1.43
CA TYR A 267 -1.37 4.97 1.06
C TYR A 267 -0.69 4.44 -0.20
N THR A 268 -0.18 3.20 -0.17
CA THR A 268 0.51 2.57 -1.30
C THR A 268 -0.10 1.22 -1.63
N GLY A 269 -0.17 0.91 -2.92
CA GLY A 269 -0.60 -0.40 -3.40
C GLY A 269 -2.10 -0.66 -3.28
N TYR A 270 -2.95 0.25 -3.78
CA TYR A 270 -4.38 -0.04 -3.88
C TYR A 270 -4.61 -1.29 -4.74
N ASN A 271 -5.34 -2.26 -4.19
CA ASN A 271 -5.53 -3.57 -4.78
C ASN A 271 -7.01 -4.00 -4.79
N GLY A 272 -7.94 -3.05 -4.66
CA GLY A 272 -9.37 -3.29 -4.57
C GLY A 272 -9.92 -3.34 -3.13
N ASP A 273 -9.06 -3.34 -2.11
CA ASP A 273 -9.49 -3.29 -0.71
C ASP A 273 -9.99 -1.87 -0.32
N LYS A 274 -11.31 -1.66 -0.46
CA LYS A 274 -11.98 -0.39 -0.13
C LYS A 274 -11.94 -0.11 1.36
N ASP A 275 -12.16 -1.12 2.18
CA ASP A 275 -12.25 -0.98 3.64
C ASP A 275 -10.93 -0.48 4.22
N ARG A 276 -9.81 -1.04 3.75
CA ARG A 276 -8.48 -0.58 4.15
C ARG A 276 -8.22 0.87 3.74
N PHE A 277 -8.64 1.28 2.53
CA PHE A 277 -8.49 2.65 2.07
C PHE A 277 -9.31 3.62 2.94
N TRP A 278 -10.59 3.34 3.17
CA TRP A 278 -11.46 4.20 3.96
C TRP A 278 -11.04 4.27 5.42
N LYS A 279 -10.60 3.15 5.99
CA LYS A 279 -9.99 3.12 7.33
C LYS A 279 -8.75 4.01 7.38
N TRP A 280 -7.82 3.87 6.43
CA TRP A 280 -6.64 4.73 6.36
C TRP A 280 -7.01 6.21 6.27
N LEU A 281 -7.92 6.59 5.36
CA LEU A 281 -8.32 7.98 5.22
C LEU A 281 -8.99 8.49 6.51
N GLY A 282 -9.86 7.68 7.12
CA GLY A 282 -10.54 8.01 8.37
C GLY A 282 -9.58 8.28 9.53
N PHE A 283 -8.48 7.54 9.68
CA PHE A 283 -7.44 7.82 10.68
C PHE A 283 -6.78 9.19 10.52
N HIS A 284 -6.83 9.78 9.33
CA HIS A 284 -6.30 11.11 9.09
C HIS A 284 -7.38 12.18 9.27
N LEU A 285 -8.65 11.85 8.98
CA LEU A 285 -9.80 12.76 9.07
C LEU A 285 -10.34 12.96 10.48
N LEU A 286 -10.43 11.87 11.24
CA LEU A 286 -11.10 11.86 12.53
C LEU A 286 -10.14 12.22 13.66
N THR A 287 -10.65 12.88 14.71
CA THR A 287 -9.92 13.09 15.96
C THR A 287 -9.71 11.76 16.71
N PRO A 288 -8.77 11.67 17.66
CA PRO A 288 -8.58 10.45 18.45
C PRO A 288 -9.86 9.96 19.15
N GLU A 289 -10.71 10.87 19.61
CA GLU A 289 -12.00 10.54 20.25
C GLU A 289 -12.98 9.96 19.22
N GLN A 290 -13.07 10.57 18.05
CA GLN A 290 -13.90 10.06 16.95
C GLN A 290 -13.40 8.70 16.44
N GLN A 291 -12.08 8.48 16.39
CA GLN A 291 -11.49 7.21 15.99
C GLN A 291 -11.86 6.08 16.95
N LYS A 292 -11.88 6.33 18.26
CA LYS A 292 -12.35 5.35 19.24
C LYS A 292 -13.79 4.94 19.01
N ILE A 293 -14.66 5.90 18.66
CA ILE A 293 -16.04 5.60 18.31
C ILE A 293 -16.06 4.78 17.00
N ALA A 294 -15.52 5.35 15.92
CA ALA A 294 -15.62 4.83 14.56
C ALA A 294 -14.97 3.45 14.36
N PHE A 295 -13.80 3.19 14.96
CA PHE A 295 -12.99 2.00 14.70
C PHE A 295 -12.88 1.03 15.88
N GLU A 296 -13.18 1.48 17.09
CA GLU A 296 -13.07 0.67 18.32
C GLU A 296 -14.44 0.42 18.98
N GLN A 297 -15.54 0.76 18.29
CA GLN A 297 -16.92 0.61 18.79
C GLN A 297 -17.16 1.36 20.10
N GLY A 298 -16.46 2.48 20.28
CA GLY A 298 -16.64 3.40 21.39
C GLY A 298 -18.00 4.07 21.38
N THR A 299 -18.36 4.70 22.50
CA THR A 299 -19.59 5.48 22.60
C THR A 299 -19.28 6.80 23.31
N GLU A 300 -19.68 7.91 22.72
CA GLU A 300 -19.55 9.24 23.34
C GLU A 300 -20.43 9.34 24.59
N ARG A 301 -20.14 10.30 25.48
CA ARG A 301 -20.94 10.47 26.69
C ARG A 301 -22.34 11.01 26.32
N PRO A 302 -23.40 10.59 27.03
CA PRO A 302 -24.72 11.13 26.80
C PRO A 302 -24.72 12.66 26.96
N GLY A 303 -25.32 13.36 26.00
CA GLY A 303 -25.47 14.81 26.02
C GLY A 303 -24.25 15.59 25.53
N THR A 304 -23.15 14.93 25.14
CA THR A 304 -21.91 15.61 24.72
C THR A 304 -21.64 15.58 23.24
N GLY A 305 -22.28 14.68 22.50
CA GLY A 305 -22.04 14.49 21.07
C GLY A 305 -22.40 15.71 20.24
N SER A 306 -21.59 15.96 19.22
CA SER A 306 -21.95 16.89 18.15
C SER A 306 -23.28 16.51 17.50
N HIS A 307 -23.99 17.48 16.94
CA HIS A 307 -25.25 17.26 16.25
C HIS A 307 -26.44 16.70 17.07
N LEU A 308 -26.31 16.52 18.39
CA LEU A 308 -27.41 16.15 19.27
C LEU A 308 -28.60 17.12 19.14
N ASP A 309 -28.31 18.42 19.15
CA ASP A 309 -29.31 19.49 19.06
C ASP A 309 -29.54 20.02 17.64
N GLU A 310 -28.96 19.39 16.61
CA GLU A 310 -29.17 19.79 15.22
C GLU A 310 -30.62 19.53 14.80
N LYS A 311 -31.27 20.56 14.27
CA LYS A 311 -32.70 20.59 13.91
C LYS A 311 -32.97 21.20 12.54
N ARG A 312 -31.94 21.74 11.87
CA ARG A 312 -32.12 22.33 10.54
C ARG A 312 -32.51 21.25 9.53
N PRO A 313 -33.26 21.59 8.47
CA PRO A 313 -33.46 20.71 7.32
C PRO A 313 -32.12 20.35 6.66
N GLY A 314 -31.85 19.07 6.49
CA GLY A 314 -30.60 18.59 5.91
C GLY A 314 -30.37 17.09 6.01
N THR A 315 -29.13 16.71 5.75
CA THR A 315 -28.69 15.31 5.72
C THR A 315 -27.53 15.11 6.70
N PHE A 316 -27.61 14.06 7.51
CA PHE A 316 -26.48 13.54 8.27
C PHE A 316 -25.72 12.56 7.38
N VAL A 317 -24.42 12.79 7.24
CA VAL A 317 -23.54 12.05 6.33
C VAL A 317 -22.40 11.42 7.11
N ASP A 318 -21.85 10.36 6.54
CA ASP A 318 -20.62 9.72 6.99
C ASP A 318 -19.47 10.74 6.95
N PRO A 319 -18.71 10.94 8.05
CA PRO A 319 -17.68 11.97 8.12
C PRO A 319 -16.45 11.67 7.26
N ILE A 320 -16.24 10.41 6.86
CA ILE A 320 -15.10 9.98 6.04
C ILE A 320 -15.48 10.02 4.56
N THR A 321 -16.58 9.36 4.19
CA THR A 321 -16.96 9.16 2.78
C THR A 321 -17.89 10.25 2.26
N GLY A 322 -18.55 11.00 3.15
CA GLY A 322 -19.63 11.92 2.79
C GLY A 322 -20.90 11.23 2.30
N ALA A 323 -21.00 9.91 2.43
CA ALA A 323 -22.20 9.17 2.04
C ALA A 323 -23.38 9.54 2.95
N PRO A 324 -24.59 9.72 2.39
CA PRO A 324 -25.74 10.15 3.18
C PRO A 324 -26.29 8.99 4.03
N LEU A 325 -26.49 9.25 5.32
CA LEU A 325 -26.91 8.25 6.32
C LEU A 325 -28.37 8.44 6.76
N PHE A 326 -28.70 9.64 7.23
CA PHE A 326 -30.03 9.96 7.78
C PHE A 326 -30.51 11.32 7.28
N ARG A 327 -31.82 11.46 7.09
CA ARG A 327 -32.45 12.76 6.84
C ARG A 327 -32.93 13.39 8.14
N SER A 328 -32.86 14.72 8.23
CA SER A 328 -33.25 15.46 9.44
C SER A 328 -34.72 15.27 9.84
N ASP A 329 -35.60 14.99 8.90
CA ASP A 329 -37.02 14.69 9.12
C ASP A 329 -37.25 13.34 9.83
N THR A 330 -36.25 12.45 9.80
CA THR A 330 -36.28 11.18 10.54
C THR A 330 -35.73 11.31 11.96
N LYS A 331 -35.12 12.44 12.30
CA LYS A 331 -34.53 12.70 13.62
C LYS A 331 -35.62 13.06 14.64
N PHE A 332 -35.55 12.50 15.84
CA PHE A 332 -36.48 12.80 16.92
C PHE A 332 -35.77 12.87 18.28
N HIS A 333 -36.43 13.49 19.26
CA HIS A 333 -35.92 13.59 20.62
C HIS A 333 -36.31 12.35 21.44
N SER A 334 -35.35 11.46 21.67
CA SER A 334 -35.55 10.23 22.46
C SER A 334 -35.33 10.42 23.97
N GLY A 335 -34.62 11.47 24.38
CA GLY A 335 -34.20 11.69 25.77
C GLY A 335 -33.00 10.83 26.22
N THR A 336 -32.39 10.04 25.33
CA THR A 336 -31.26 9.16 25.70
C THR A 336 -29.92 9.88 25.79
N GLY A 337 -29.81 11.09 25.21
CA GLY A 337 -28.56 11.86 25.16
C GLY A 337 -27.74 11.65 23.89
N TRP A 338 -28.25 10.91 22.90
CA TRP A 338 -27.63 10.76 21.59
C TRP A 338 -28.62 11.09 20.46
N PRO A 339 -28.14 11.60 19.29
CA PRO A 339 -28.94 11.69 18.09
C PRO A 339 -29.73 10.41 17.83
N SER A 340 -31.04 10.55 17.66
CA SER A 340 -31.95 9.42 17.46
C SER A 340 -32.75 9.60 16.19
N PHE A 341 -32.76 8.58 15.34
CA PHE A 341 -33.48 8.57 14.08
C PHE A 341 -34.43 7.38 14.04
N PHE A 342 -35.56 7.51 13.35
CA PHE A 342 -36.48 6.37 13.17
C PHE A 342 -36.27 5.61 11.86
N ASN A 343 -35.59 6.21 10.87
CA ASN A 343 -35.38 5.58 9.57
C ASN A 343 -34.05 6.03 8.92
N PRO A 344 -33.15 5.12 8.54
CA PRO A 344 -31.99 5.44 7.72
C PRO A 344 -32.37 5.62 6.24
N LEU A 345 -31.45 6.19 5.46
CA LEU A 345 -31.56 6.15 4.01
C LEU A 345 -31.35 4.71 3.49
N PRO A 346 -32.04 4.30 2.41
CA PRO A 346 -31.89 2.95 1.85
C PRO A 346 -30.44 2.63 1.48
N GLY A 347 -29.94 1.49 1.97
CA GLY A 347 -28.57 1.02 1.70
C GLY A 347 -27.47 1.82 2.40
N ALA A 348 -27.81 2.77 3.27
CA ALA A 348 -26.81 3.62 3.93
C ALA A 348 -26.11 2.96 5.13
N ILE A 349 -26.74 1.94 5.72
CA ILE A 349 -26.24 1.25 6.90
C ILE A 349 -26.27 -0.26 6.72
N GLU A 350 -25.41 -0.95 7.48
CA GLU A 350 -25.50 -2.38 7.72
C GLU A 350 -25.71 -2.65 9.22
N LEU A 351 -26.26 -3.82 9.54
CA LEU A 351 -26.57 -4.22 10.91
C LEU A 351 -25.75 -5.44 11.29
N ARG A 352 -25.15 -5.40 12.48
CA ARG A 352 -24.33 -6.50 13.01
C ARG A 352 -24.77 -6.86 14.42
N GLU A 353 -24.79 -8.15 14.76
CA GLU A 353 -25.04 -8.57 16.14
C GLU A 353 -23.88 -8.13 17.05
N ASP A 354 -24.23 -7.51 18.18
CA ASP A 354 -23.29 -7.10 19.22
C ASP A 354 -23.70 -7.74 20.56
N ASN A 355 -22.87 -8.68 21.01
CA ASN A 355 -23.06 -9.40 22.28
C ASN A 355 -22.14 -8.90 23.41
N ALA A 356 -21.54 -7.72 23.25
CA ALA A 356 -20.64 -7.14 24.24
C ALA A 356 -21.37 -6.81 25.55
N TYR A 357 -20.60 -6.78 26.65
CA TYR A 357 -21.08 -6.44 28.00
C TYR A 357 -22.26 -7.31 28.49
N GLY A 358 -22.41 -8.52 27.95
CA GLY A 358 -23.49 -9.45 28.31
C GLY A 358 -24.88 -9.02 27.83
N MET A 359 -24.97 -8.01 26.96
CA MET A 359 -26.21 -7.55 26.35
C MET A 359 -26.31 -8.07 24.92
N ARG A 360 -27.52 -8.33 24.43
CA ARG A 360 -27.77 -8.59 23.01
C ARG A 360 -28.28 -7.32 22.35
N ARG A 361 -27.44 -6.68 21.55
CA ARG A 361 -27.74 -5.44 20.81
C ARG A 361 -27.51 -5.65 19.32
N ILE A 362 -28.02 -4.72 18.52
CA ILE A 362 -27.76 -4.67 17.08
C ILE A 362 -26.97 -3.40 16.81
N GLU A 363 -25.71 -3.57 16.45
CA GLU A 363 -24.83 -2.48 16.01
C GLU A 363 -25.28 -1.96 14.65
N VAL A 364 -25.16 -0.64 14.49
CA VAL A 364 -25.38 0.08 13.25
C VAL A 364 -24.02 0.55 12.74
N ILE A 365 -23.65 0.12 11.53
CA ILE A 365 -22.41 0.50 10.85
C ILE A 365 -22.73 1.23 9.54
N SER A 366 -21.85 2.15 9.12
CA SER A 366 -21.95 2.79 7.80
C SER A 366 -21.64 1.78 6.70
N ALA A 367 -22.56 1.61 5.74
CA ALA A 367 -22.33 0.72 4.60
C ALA A 367 -21.21 1.22 3.65
N SER A 368 -20.85 2.51 3.76
CA SER A 368 -19.87 3.13 2.86
C SER A 368 -18.42 3.06 3.34
N SER A 369 -18.20 3.15 4.66
CA SER A 369 -16.86 3.23 5.27
C SER A 369 -16.59 2.09 6.25
N GLY A 370 -17.62 1.37 6.67
CA GLY A 370 -17.55 0.33 7.69
C GLY A 370 -17.41 0.85 9.13
N ILE A 371 -17.49 2.16 9.37
CA ILE A 371 -17.35 2.69 10.74
C ILE A 371 -18.56 2.37 11.60
N HIS A 372 -18.29 2.20 12.89
CA HIS A 372 -19.31 2.14 13.93
C HIS A 372 -20.05 3.48 14.04
N LEU A 373 -21.38 3.43 13.99
CA LEU A 373 -22.25 4.59 14.19
C LEU A 373 -22.93 4.54 15.55
N GLY A 374 -23.44 3.38 15.96
CA GLY A 374 -24.16 3.20 17.21
C GLY A 374 -24.97 1.91 17.23
N HIS A 375 -26.19 1.97 17.76
CA HIS A 375 -27.06 0.80 17.91
C HIS A 375 -28.51 1.10 17.54
N VAL A 376 -29.26 0.07 17.13
CA VAL A 376 -30.69 0.15 16.86
C VAL A 376 -31.49 -0.61 17.92
N PHE A 377 -32.62 -0.02 18.32
CA PHE A 377 -33.54 -0.52 19.33
C PHE A 377 -34.99 -0.54 18.80
N ASP A 378 -35.84 -1.35 19.42
CA ASP A 378 -37.27 -1.53 19.07
C ASP A 378 -38.23 -0.64 19.89
N ASP A 379 -37.70 0.45 20.45
CA ASP A 379 -38.41 1.41 21.30
C ASP A 379 -38.64 2.77 20.59
N GLY A 380 -38.61 2.78 19.26
CA GLY A 380 -38.76 3.98 18.45
C GLY A 380 -40.21 4.33 18.12
N PRO A 381 -40.45 5.54 17.59
CA PRO A 381 -41.78 5.96 17.17
C PRO A 381 -42.23 5.24 15.88
N PRO A 382 -43.54 5.23 15.58
CA PRO A 382 -44.04 4.91 14.25
C PRO A 382 -43.39 5.79 13.16
N PRO A 383 -43.27 5.32 11.90
CA PRO A 383 -43.86 4.09 11.37
C PRO A 383 -42.97 2.83 11.50
N THR A 384 -41.67 2.99 11.75
CA THR A 384 -40.74 1.84 11.77
C THR A 384 -40.72 1.14 13.13
N GLY A 385 -41.06 1.84 14.20
CA GLY A 385 -40.88 1.35 15.58
C GLY A 385 -39.41 1.25 15.99
N LYS A 386 -38.48 1.71 15.14
CA LYS A 386 -37.04 1.60 15.36
C LYS A 386 -36.48 2.90 15.90
N ARG A 387 -35.52 2.81 16.81
CA ARG A 387 -34.68 3.93 17.25
C ARG A 387 -33.23 3.62 16.93
N TYR A 388 -32.71 4.31 15.92
CA TYR A 388 -31.29 4.33 15.59
C TYR A 388 -30.61 5.36 16.48
N CYS A 389 -29.96 4.89 17.55
CA CYS A 389 -29.25 5.70 18.52
C CYS A 389 -27.79 5.82 18.07
N ILE A 390 -27.44 6.96 17.50
CA ILE A 390 -26.18 7.16 16.78
C ILE A 390 -25.31 8.13 17.53
N ASN A 391 -24.02 7.84 17.62
CA ASN A 391 -23.03 8.78 18.14
C ASN A 391 -22.96 10.00 17.21
N GLY A 392 -23.11 11.18 17.78
CA GLY A 392 -23.06 12.45 17.08
C GLY A 392 -21.70 12.76 16.49
N ASP A 393 -20.63 12.44 17.22
CA ASP A 393 -19.25 12.73 16.82
C ASP A 393 -18.75 11.94 15.61
N VAL A 394 -19.51 10.94 15.15
CA VAL A 394 -19.25 10.22 13.89
C VAL A 394 -20.31 10.51 12.82
N LEU A 395 -20.91 11.69 12.88
CA LEU A 395 -21.76 12.27 11.84
C LEU A 395 -21.23 13.64 11.44
N ASN A 396 -21.37 13.98 10.16
CA ASN A 396 -21.33 15.37 9.70
C ASN A 396 -22.75 15.78 9.26
N PHE A 397 -23.07 17.07 9.32
CA PHE A 397 -24.36 17.60 8.87
C PHE A 397 -24.23 18.53 7.67
N VAL A 398 -25.01 18.25 6.62
CA VAL A 398 -25.12 19.08 5.41
C VAL A 398 -26.52 19.69 5.35
N PRO A 399 -26.66 21.02 5.53
CA PRO A 399 -27.96 21.68 5.42
C PRO A 399 -28.50 21.62 3.99
N ASP A 400 -29.82 21.55 3.84
CA ASP A 400 -30.45 21.67 2.53
C ASP A 400 -30.17 23.06 1.93
N LYS A 401 -30.06 23.14 0.60
CA LYS A 401 -29.93 24.43 -0.07
C LYS A 401 -31.22 25.23 0.12
N PRO A 402 -31.12 26.54 0.40
CA PRO A 402 -32.28 27.40 0.60
C PRO A 402 -33.13 27.56 -0.66
#